data_AF-A0A2V7C9N5-F1
#
_entry.id   AF-A0A2V7C9N5-F1
#
_cell.length_a   1.000
_cell.length_b   1.000
_cell.length_c   1.000
_cell.angle_alpha   90.00
_cell.angle_beta   90.00
_cell.angle_gamma   90.00
#
_symmetry.space_group_name_H-M   'P 1'
#
loop_
_entity.id
_entity.type
_entity.pdbx_description
1 polymer ?
#
loop_
_entity_poly.entity_id
_entity_poly.type
_entity_poly.pdbx_seq_one_letter_code
_entity_poly.pdbx_strand_id
1 'polypeptide(L)' 'MQLQVGDRFADETGEWEVVSRPYTSPGGKSTHAHVQRVGQPASSEVRTWGAFEHITMPRATAEKGKR' A
#
# COMPACT_ATOMS: atom_id res chain seq x y z
N MET A 1 4.37 -0.56 -10.20
CA MET A 1 4.20 0.08 -8.88
C MET A 1 4.97 -0.71 -7.84
N GLN A 2 5.63 -0.07 -6.88
CA GLN A 2 6.35 -0.75 -5.79
C GLN A 2 5.88 -0.19 -4.45
N LEU A 3 4.88 -0.84 -3.86
CA LEU A 3 4.43 -0.54 -2.49
C LEU A 3 5.49 -1.02 -1.49
N GLN A 4 5.63 -0.32 -0.38
CA GLN A 4 6.52 -0.63 0.74
C GLN A 4 5.71 -0.70 2.04
N VAL A 5 6.25 -1.39 3.04
CA VAL A 5 5.67 -1.37 4.39
C VAL A 5 5.77 0.05 4.96
N GLY A 6 4.69 0.52 5.57
CA GLY A 6 4.55 1.88 6.07
C GLY A 6 4.00 2.89 5.05
N ASP A 7 3.83 2.48 3.78
CA ASP A 7 3.13 3.32 2.81
C ASP A 7 1.68 3.54 3.26
N ARG A 8 1.24 4.80 3.20
CA ARG A 8 -0.12 5.22 3.53
C ARG A 8 -0.86 5.68 2.29
N PHE A 9 -2.13 5.33 2.21
CA PHE A 9 -2.99 5.72 1.12
C PHE A 9 -4.42 5.89 1.59
N ALA A 10 -5.13 6.81 0.97
CA ALA A 10 -6.53 7.09 1.27
C ALA A 10 -7.38 6.65 0.08
N ASP A 11 -8.54 6.12 0.39
CA ASP A 11 -9.54 5.66 -0.56
C ASP A 11 -10.93 6.04 -0.06
N GLU A 12 -11.99 5.76 -0.81
CA GLU A 12 -13.38 6.05 -0.42
C GLU A 12 -13.77 5.45 0.94
N THR A 13 -13.15 4.33 1.32
CA THR A 13 -13.35 3.67 2.63
C THR A 13 -12.48 4.26 3.75
N GLY A 14 -11.57 5.19 3.49
CA GLY A 14 -10.74 5.87 4.50
C GLY A 14 -9.24 5.65 4.31
N GLU A 15 -8.47 5.88 5.38
CA GLU A 15 -7.00 5.82 5.37
C GLU A 15 -6.45 4.46 5.76
N TRP A 16 -5.47 4.00 4.99
CA TRP A 16 -4.87 2.68 5.09
C TRP A 16 -3.35 2.77 5.12
N GLU A 17 -2.72 1.83 5.82
CA GLU A 17 -1.28 1.68 5.92
C GLU A 17 -0.88 0.25 5.54
N VAL A 18 0.17 0.12 4.72
CA VAL A 18 0.73 -1.19 4.37
C VAL A 18 1.51 -1.74 5.56
N VAL A 19 1.10 -2.90 6.06
CA VAL A 19 1.68 -3.53 7.26
C VAL A 19 2.58 -4.73 6.97
N SER A 20 2.52 -5.25 5.75
CA SER A 20 3.33 -6.41 5.34
C SER A 20 3.91 -6.24 3.95
N ARG A 21 4.99 -6.97 3.68
CA ARG A 21 5.77 -6.85 2.45
C ARG A 21 4.88 -7.17 1.24
N PRO A 22 4.70 -6.22 0.31
CA PRO A 22 3.89 -6.46 -0.88
C PRO A 22 4.52 -7.52 -1.77
N TYR A 23 3.68 -8.34 -2.41
CA TYR A 23 4.10 -9.37 -3.35
C TYR A 23 3.31 -9.27 -4.66
N THR A 24 3.93 -9.65 -5.76
CA THR A 24 3.33 -9.57 -7.09
C THR A 24 2.82 -10.93 -7.55
N SER A 25 1.74 -10.93 -8.31
CA SER A 25 1.25 -12.14 -8.99
C SER A 25 2.25 -12.60 -10.07
N PRO A 26 2.19 -13.87 -10.50
CA PRO A 26 2.97 -14.36 -11.62
C PRO A 26 2.81 -13.45 -12.85
N GLY A 27 3.93 -13.04 -13.44
CA GLY A 27 3.95 -12.11 -14.58
C GLY A 27 3.71 -10.64 -14.23
N GLY A 28 3.72 -10.24 -12.95
CA GLY A 28 3.69 -8.84 -12.53
C GLY A 28 2.37 -8.09 -12.83
N LYS A 29 1.30 -8.83 -13.10
CA LYS A 29 -0.01 -8.28 -13.47
C LYS A 29 -0.70 -7.54 -12.33
N SER A 30 -0.49 -8.01 -11.10
CA SER A 30 -1.12 -7.44 -9.90
C SER A 30 -0.14 -7.42 -8.74
N THR A 31 -0.22 -6.38 -7.92
CA THR A 31 0.48 -6.26 -6.63
C THR A 31 -0.52 -6.50 -5.52
N HIS A 32 -0.15 -7.29 -4.52
CA HIS A 32 -0.95 -7.58 -3.35
C HIS A 32 -0.21 -7.08 -2.11
N ALA A 33 -0.90 -6.47 -1.17
CA ALA A 33 -0.33 -6.08 0.11
C ALA A 33 -1.35 -6.25 1.24
N HIS A 34 -0.84 -6.60 2.41
CA HIS A 34 -1.62 -6.54 3.64
C HIS A 34 -1.64 -5.11 4.14
N VAL A 35 -2.83 -4.56 4.33
CA VAL A 35 -3.05 -3.18 4.78
C VAL A 35 -3.89 -3.19 6.03
N GLN A 36 -3.79 -2.15 6.85
CA GLN A 36 -4.68 -1.93 7.99
C GLN A 36 -5.23 -0.51 7.96
N ARG A 37 -6.41 -0.29 8.54
CA ARG A 37 -6.89 1.08 8.78
C ARG A 37 -5.98 1.80 9.76
N VAL A 38 -5.65 3.05 9.44
CA VAL A 38 -4.89 3.92 10.36
C VAL A 38 -5.72 4.12 11.64
N GLY A 39 -5.14 3.75 12.78
CA GLY A 39 -5.81 3.81 14.09
C GLY A 39 -6.69 2.61 14.44
N GLN A 40 -6.86 1.64 13.53
CA GLN A 40 -7.64 0.42 13.77
C GLN A 40 -6.87 -0.83 13.28
N PRO A 41 -5.89 -1.32 14.05
CA PRO A 41 -5.04 -2.45 13.65
C PRO A 41 -5.80 -3.78 13.51
N ALA A 42 -6.99 -3.90 14.10
CA ALA A 42 -7.86 -5.06 13.91
C ALA A 42 -8.48 -5.14 12.51
N SER A 43 -8.52 -4.03 11.77
CA SER A 43 -9.09 -3.94 10.42
C SER A 43 -8.01 -4.18 9.37
N SER A 44 -7.35 -5.34 9.42
CA SER A 44 -6.35 -5.70 8.43
C SER A 44 -6.97 -6.50 7.28
N GLU A 45 -6.61 -6.16 6.04
CA GLU A 45 -7.13 -6.77 4.82
C GLU A 45 -6.06 -6.87 3.73
N VAL A 46 -6.26 -7.77 2.77
CA VAL A 46 -5.40 -7.87 1.59
C VAL A 46 -6.00 -7.01 0.49
N ARG A 47 -5.28 -5.98 0.06
CA ARG A 47 -5.63 -5.23 -1.14
C ARG A 47 -4.77 -5.64 -2.32
N THR A 48 -5.42 -5.65 -3.48
CA THR A 48 -4.83 -6.02 -4.77
C THR A 48 -4.97 -4.85 -5.71
N TRP A 49 -3.89 -4.52 -6.41
CA TRP A 49 -3.85 -3.46 -7.40
C TRP A 49 -3.38 -4.01 -8.73
N GLY A 50 -4.10 -3.71 -9.80
CA GLY A 50 -3.63 -3.99 -11.15
C GLY A 50 -2.37 -3.19 -11.50
N ALA A 51 -1.56 -3.70 -12.43
CA ALA A 51 -0.35 -3.01 -12.91
C ALA A 51 -0.60 -1.60 -13.49
N PHE A 52 -1.85 -1.31 -13.88
CA PHE A 52 -2.29 -0.04 -14.45
C PHE A 52 -3.21 0.77 -13.54
N GLU A 53 -3.46 0.31 -12.31
CA GLU A 53 -4.29 1.06 -11.38
C GLU A 53 -3.49 2.16 -10.69
N HIS A 54 -4.02 3.38 -10.75
CA HIS A 54 -3.42 4.54 -10.13
C HIS A 54 -3.94 4.67 -8.70
N ILE A 55 -3.12 4.30 -7.72
CA ILE A 55 -3.38 4.65 -6.32
C ILE A 55 -2.90 6.09 -6.11
N THR A 56 -3.82 6.97 -5.73
CA THR A 56 -3.46 8.30 -5.23
C THR A 56 -2.91 8.12 -3.82
N MET A 57 -1.59 7.95 -3.73
CA MET A 57 -0.89 7.98 -2.45
C MET A 57 -0.63 9.46 -2.11
N PRO A 58 -1.15 9.98 -0.98
CA PRO A 58 -0.62 11.22 -0.44
C PRO A 58 0.82 10.93 -0.04
N ARG A 59 1.76 11.26 -0.93
CA ARG A 59 3.18 11.24 -0.57
C ARG A 59 3.37 12.26 0.55
N ALA A 60 3.47 11.80 1.78
CA ALA A 60 4.48 12.38 2.64
C ALA A 60 5.78 12.21 1.85
N THR A 61 6.44 13.32 1.51
CA THR A 61 7.73 13.34 0.83
C THR A 61 8.56 12.20 1.38
N ALA A 62 8.84 11.18 0.55
CA ALA A 62 9.84 10.21 0.88
C ALA A 62 11.13 11.02 1.00
N GLU A 63 11.46 11.43 2.22
CA GLU A 63 12.79 11.87 2.56
C GLU A 63 13.67 10.64 2.36
N LYS A 64 14.10 10.42 1.11
CA LYS A 64 15.25 9.61 0.76
C LYS A 64 16.46 10.31 1.38
N GLY A 65 16.62 10.13 2.68
CA GLY A 65 17.76 10.54 3.47
C GLY A 65 18.31 9.31 4.19
N LYS A 66 19.57 8.99 3.88
CA LYS A 66 20.51 8.19 4.70
C LYS A 66 20.47 6.66 4.49
N ARG A 67 21.30 6.15 3.58
CA ARG A 67 22.73 5.84 3.85
C ARG A 67 23.43 5.46 2.55
#